data_AF-A0AA37NJ39-F1
#
_entry.id   AF-A0AA37NJ39-F1
#
_cell.length_a   1.000
_cell.length_b   1.000
_cell.length_c   1.000
_cell.angle_alpha   90.00
_cell.angle_beta   90.00
_cell.angle_gamma   90.00
#
_symmetry.space_group_name_H-M   'P 1'
#
loop_
_entity.id
_entity.type
_entity.pdbx_description
1 polymer ?
#
loop_
_entity_poly.entity_id
_entity_poly.type
_entity_poly.pdbx_seq_one_letter_code
_entity_poly.pdbx_strand_id
1 'polypeptide(L)' 'MGIMIVNEFEIRSYGWQELAVLYGPDLMPESAGKRLSKWVGADPVLETELQGYGWRKGKKTLTPRQVKTIVQFLGEP' A
#
# COMPACT_ATOMS: atom_id res chain seq x y z
N MET A 1 -24.19 -17.04 -14.03
CA MET A 1 -23.80 -16.93 -12.60
C MET A 1 -22.36 -16.48 -12.55
N GLY A 2 -22.07 -15.46 -11.73
CA GLY A 2 -20.71 -14.99 -11.44
C GLY A 2 -20.29 -13.76 -12.24
N ILE A 3 -20.85 -12.59 -11.94
CA ILE A 3 -20.14 -11.33 -12.19
C ILE A 3 -18.95 -11.37 -11.24
N MET A 4 -17.77 -11.77 -11.73
CA MET A 4 -16.53 -11.57 -10.98
C MET A 4 -16.28 -10.06 -11.01
N ILE A 5 -16.66 -9.39 -9.93
CA ILE A 5 -16.33 -7.99 -9.68
C ILE A 5 -14.80 -7.91 -9.77
N VAL A 6 -14.29 -7.35 -10.87
CA VAL A 6 -12.94 -6.80 -10.90
C VAL A 6 -12.96 -5.72 -9.82
N ASN A 7 -12.26 -5.97 -8.72
CA ASN A 7 -12.33 -5.13 -7.54
C ASN A 7 -11.68 -3.78 -7.90
N GLU A 8 -12.48 -2.78 -8.27
CA GLU A 8 -12.02 -1.42 -8.54
C GLU A 8 -11.28 -0.90 -7.30
N PHE A 9 -9.95 -0.88 -7.37
CA PHE A 9 -9.14 -0.41 -6.26
C PHE A 9 -9.36 1.10 -6.09
N GLU A 10 -10.00 1.49 -4.98
CA GLU A 10 -10.32 2.89 -4.72
C GLU A 10 -9.13 3.62 -4.07
N ILE A 11 -8.68 4.75 -4.62
CA ILE A 11 -7.67 5.60 -3.98
C ILE A 11 -8.30 6.38 -2.81
N ARG A 12 -8.25 5.80 -1.60
CA ARG A 12 -8.70 6.42 -0.36
C ARG A 12 -7.66 6.33 0.75
N SER A 13 -8.02 6.78 1.94
CA SER A 13 -7.16 6.61 3.12
C SER A 13 -7.20 5.14 3.55
N TYR A 14 -6.04 4.51 3.70
CA TYR A 14 -5.93 3.12 4.15
C TYR A 14 -5.08 3.01 5.40
N GLY A 15 -5.33 1.98 6.21
CA GLY A 15 -4.32 1.51 7.14
C GLY A 15 -3.12 0.94 6.40
N TRP A 16 -1.91 1.06 6.95
CA TRP A 16 -0.71 0.46 6.35
C TRP A 16 -0.88 -1.05 6.14
N GLN A 17 -1.38 -1.75 7.16
CA GLN A 17 -1.68 -3.17 7.08
C GLN A 17 -2.89 -3.46 6.21
N GLU A 18 -3.90 -2.59 6.21
CA GLU A 18 -5.07 -2.74 5.33
C GLU A 18 -4.64 -2.73 3.86
N LEU A 19 -3.86 -1.73 3.45
CA LEU A 19 -3.32 -1.67 2.09
C LEU A 19 -2.41 -2.88 1.80
N ALA A 20 -1.54 -3.25 2.75
CA ALA A 20 -0.62 -4.36 2.55
C ALA A 20 -1.34 -5.71 2.35
N VAL A 21 -2.44 -5.94 3.05
CA VAL A 21 -3.27 -7.16 2.89
C VAL A 21 -3.93 -7.18 1.53
N LEU A 22 -4.29 -6.03 0.94
CA LEU A 22 -4.80 -5.99 -0.45
C LEU A 22 -3.74 -6.54 -1.42
N TYR A 23 -2.47 -6.15 -1.27
CA TYR A 23 -1.37 -6.69 -2.10
C TYR A 23 -0.99 -8.14 -1.78
N GLY A 24 -1.46 -8.69 -0.67
CA GLY A 24 -1.06 -10.00 -0.17
C GLY A 24 -2.17 -10.63 0.66
N PRO A 25 -3.31 -11.00 0.04
CA PRO A 25 -4.48 -11.50 0.76
C PRO A 25 -4.21 -12.84 1.46
N ASP A 26 -3.22 -13.59 0.98
CA ASP A 26 -2.76 -14.85 1.57
C ASP A 26 -1.82 -14.67 2.78
N LEU A 27 -1.32 -13.45 2.99
CA LEU A 27 -0.38 -13.15 4.07
C LEU A 27 -1.09 -12.68 5.33
N MET A 28 -0.58 -13.08 6.49
CA MET A 28 -0.99 -12.49 7.76
C MET A 28 -0.75 -10.97 7.75
N PRO A 29 -1.63 -10.14 8.35
CA PRO A 29 -1.54 -8.68 8.28
C PRO A 29 -0.18 -8.09 8.72
N GLU A 30 0.50 -8.74 9.66
CA GLU A 30 1.86 -8.35 10.08
C GLU A 30 2.91 -8.66 9.00
N SER A 31 2.82 -9.83 8.38
CA SER A 31 3.71 -10.25 7.28
C SER A 31 3.49 -9.40 6.04
N ALA A 32 2.24 -9.11 5.70
CA ALA A 32 1.87 -8.20 4.62
C ALA A 32 2.49 -6.81 4.87
N GLY A 33 2.30 -6.24 6.06
CA GLY A 33 2.86 -4.93 6.42
C GLY A 33 4.40 -4.88 6.36
N LYS A 34 5.08 -5.96 6.78
CA LYS A 34 6.54 -6.10 6.64
C LYS A 34 6.97 -6.18 5.17
N ARG A 35 6.23 -6.93 4.34
CA ARG A 35 6.50 -7.04 2.90
C ARG A 35 6.34 -5.70 2.20
N LEU A 36 5.26 -4.97 2.47
CA LEU A 36 5.07 -3.61 1.94
C LEU A 36 6.20 -2.67 2.38
N SER A 37 6.64 -2.76 3.64
CA SER A 37 7.76 -1.95 4.15
C SER A 37 9.07 -2.28 3.45
N LYS A 38 9.30 -3.56 3.13
CA LYS A 38 10.46 -4.01 2.37
C LYS A 38 10.41 -3.51 0.93
N TRP A 39 9.23 -3.48 0.30
CA TRP A 39 9.07 -2.93 -1.04
C TRP A 39 9.32 -1.43 -1.08
N VAL A 40 8.74 -0.67 -0.14
CA VAL A 40 9.02 0.77 -0.02
C VAL A 40 10.51 1.01 0.27
N GLY A 41 11.15 0.22 1.13
CA GLY A 41 12.58 0.36 1.40
C GLY A 41 13.50 -0.14 0.28
N ALA A 42 13.00 -0.94 -0.66
CA ALA A 42 13.76 -1.40 -1.82
C ALA A 42 13.79 -0.36 -2.94
N ASP A 43 12.82 0.55 -2.99
CA ASP A 43 12.76 1.65 -3.94
C ASP A 43 12.96 3.00 -3.24
N PRO A 44 14.18 3.59 -3.31
CA PRO A 44 14.47 4.85 -2.63
C PRO A 44 13.66 6.04 -3.17
N VAL A 45 13.17 5.97 -4.41
CA VAL A 45 12.33 7.02 -5.00
C VAL A 45 10.94 6.97 -4.37
N LEU A 46 10.35 5.77 -4.27
CA LEU A 46 9.08 5.57 -3.58
C LEU A 46 9.15 6.01 -2.12
N GLU A 47 10.21 5.63 -1.41
CA GLU A 47 10.40 6.05 0.00
C GLU A 47 10.48 7.58 0.12
N THR A 48 11.22 8.23 -0.79
CA THR A 48 11.39 9.70 -0.80
C THR A 48 10.07 10.41 -1.10
N GLU A 49 9.32 9.98 -2.10
CA GLU A 49 8.01 10.56 -2.45
C GLU A 49 7.01 10.42 -1.29
N LEU A 50 6.96 9.24 -0.66
CA LEU A 50 6.13 9.01 0.52
C LEU A 50 6.52 9.95 1.67
N GLN A 51 7.82 10.10 1.95
CA GLN A 51 8.32 11.03 2.96
C GLN A 51 7.98 12.49 2.62
N GLY A 52 8.05 12.88 1.34
CA GLY A 52 7.62 14.18 0.84
C GLY A 52 6.15 14.48 1.13
N TYR A 53 5.29 13.45 1.11
CA TYR A 53 3.89 13.53 1.53
C TYR A 53 3.67 13.34 3.05
N GLY A 54 4.73 13.40 3.86
CA GLY A 54 4.65 13.30 5.32
C GLY A 54 4.43 11.87 5.85
N TRP A 55 4.78 10.85 5.06
CA TRP A 55 4.87 9.47 5.55
C TRP A 55 6.12 9.30 6.41
N ARG A 56 6.00 8.49 7.47
CA ARG A 56 7.11 8.14 8.36
C ARG A 56 7.00 6.66 8.71
N LYS A 57 8.15 5.99 8.82
CA LYS A 57 8.22 4.60 9.33
C LYS A 57 7.52 4.53 10.69
N GLY A 58 6.57 3.59 10.81
CA GLY A 58 5.73 3.40 12.01
C GLY A 58 4.36 4.07 11.96
N LYS A 59 4.07 4.95 10.99
CA LYS A 59 2.73 5.52 10.81
C LYS A 59 1.78 4.44 10.28
N LYS A 60 0.71 4.16 11.01
CA LYS A 60 -0.26 3.11 10.67
C LYS A 60 -1.31 3.53 9.64
N THR A 61 -1.34 4.80 9.23
CA THR A 61 -2.35 5.34 8.32
C THR A 61 -1.70 6.03 7.14
N LEU A 62 -2.17 5.70 5.95
CA LEU A 62 -1.77 6.27 4.68
C LEU A 62 -2.86 7.23 4.19
N THR A 63 -2.44 8.39 3.71
CA THR A 63 -3.35 9.33 3.04
C THR A 63 -3.63 8.86 1.62
N PRO A 64 -4.74 9.29 0.97
CA PRO A 64 -5.04 8.92 -0.41
C PRO A 64 -3.90 9.23 -1.38
N ARG A 65 -3.16 10.33 -1.14
CA ARG A 65 -1.96 10.68 -1.92
C ARG A 65 -0.85 9.63 -1.77
N GLN A 66 -0.56 9.21 -0.55
CA GLN A 66 0.45 8.18 -0.27
C GLN A 66 0.06 6.83 -0.88
N VAL A 67 -1.23 6.49 -0.80
CA VAL A 67 -1.77 5.26 -1.42
C VAL A 67 -1.61 5.32 -2.93
N LYS A 68 -1.97 6.45 -3.55
CA LYS A 68 -1.76 6.66 -4.99
C LYS A 68 -0.30 6.46 -5.37
N THR A 69 0.64 7.03 -4.63
CA THR A 69 2.08 6.84 -4.90
C THR A 69 2.46 5.36 -4.82
N ILE A 70 2.05 4.64 -3.77
CA ILE A 70 2.36 3.21 -3.64
C ILE A 70 1.83 2.43 -4.84
N VAL A 71 0.60 2.72 -5.27
CA VAL A 71 -0.07 2.04 -6.38
C VAL A 71 0.56 2.38 -7.73
N GLN A 72 1.02 3.62 -7.92
CA GLN A 72 1.76 4.01 -9.12
C GLN A 72 3.10 3.27 -9.25
N PHE A 73 3.74 2.90 -8.13
CA PHE A 73 5.03 2.21 -8.14
C PHE A 73 4.90 0.68 -8.10
N LEU A 74 3.95 0.14 -7.32
CA LEU A 74 3.76 -1.30 -7.12
C LEU A 74 2.69 -1.93 -8.02
N GLY A 75 1.85 -1.11 -8.65
CA GLY A 75 0.66 -1.55 -9.39
C GLY A 75 -0.60 -1.57 -8.50
N GLU A 76 -1.77 -1.78 -9.10
CA GLU A 76 -3.02 -1.98 -8.36
C GLU A 76 -3.00 -3.36 -7.68
N PRO A 77 -3.39 -3.45 -6.39
CA PRO A 77 -3.45 -4.71 -5.66
C PRO A 77 -4.56 -5.65 -6.13
#